data_AF-A0A4V1TVV3-F1
#
_entry.id   AF-A0A4V1TVV3-F1
#
_cell.length_a   1.000
_cell.length_b   1.000
_cell.length_c   1.000
_cell.angle_alpha   90.00
_cell.angle_beta   90.00
_cell.angle_gamma   90.00
#
_symmetry.space_group_name_H-M   'P 1'
#
loop_
_entity.id
_entity.type
_entity.pdbx_description
1 polymer ?
#
loop_
_entity_poly.entity_id
_entity_poly.type
_entity_poly.pdbx_seq_one_letter_code
_entity_poly.pdbx_strand_id
1 'polypeptide(L)'
;MTTQVRLDQTGAVTLRHLWNEWDPIGVGLGPEDDEYDSYLTPTLELLESEATVEVIVQYLEHLVGEHMGMGEEAVKHSNPLAFAELLRAWQSARKEARDDL
;
A
#
# COMPACT_ATOMS: atom_id res chain seq x y z
N MET A 1 3.29 -23.77 -5.92
CA MET A 1 2.27 -23.07 -6.72
C MET A 1 2.77 -21.65 -6.88
N THR A 2 3.09 -21.25 -8.11
CA THR A 2 3.62 -19.91 -8.38
C THR A 2 2.44 -18.97 -8.54
N THR A 3 2.17 -18.13 -7.55
CA THR A 3 1.15 -17.09 -7.64
C THR A 3 1.58 -16.10 -8.71
N GLN A 4 0.83 -16.06 -9.81
CA GLN A 4 1.08 -15.12 -10.89
C GLN A 4 0.53 -13.76 -10.47
N VAL A 5 1.45 -12.83 -10.21
CA VAL A 5 1.18 -11.43 -9.91
C VAL A 5 0.30 -10.84 -11.02
N ARG A 6 -0.86 -10.27 -10.66
CA ARG A 6 -1.67 -9.48 -11.58
C ARG A 6 -1.12 -8.06 -11.64
N LEU A 7 -0.26 -7.83 -12.61
CA LEU A 7 0.08 -6.48 -13.06
C LEU A 7 -1.16 -5.86 -13.73
N ASP A 8 -1.24 -4.53 -13.80
CA ASP A 8 -2.32 -3.89 -14.55
C ASP A 8 -2.24 -4.24 -16.06
N GLN A 9 -3.19 -3.75 -16.85
CA GLN A 9 -3.22 -4.03 -18.30
C GLN A 9 -1.96 -3.55 -19.06
N THR A 10 -1.07 -2.79 -18.40
CA THR A 10 0.20 -2.29 -18.94
C THR A 10 1.44 -3.02 -18.42
N GLY A 11 1.30 -3.92 -17.44
CA GLY A 11 2.43 -4.55 -16.75
C GLY A 11 3.02 -3.70 -15.63
N ALA A 12 2.38 -2.58 -15.27
CA ALA A 12 2.88 -1.65 -14.26
C ALA A 12 2.39 -2.02 -12.85
N VAL A 13 3.25 -1.73 -11.87
CA VAL A 13 2.91 -1.81 -10.44
C VAL A 13 1.99 -0.65 -10.08
N THR A 14 0.77 -0.96 -9.66
CA THR A 14 -0.23 0.03 -9.22
C THR A 14 -0.25 0.15 -7.69
N LEU A 15 -0.82 1.24 -7.18
CA LEU A 15 -1.03 1.41 -5.74
C LEU A 15 -1.88 0.27 -5.14
N ARG A 16 -2.90 -0.18 -5.88
CA ARG A 16 -3.70 -1.34 -5.51
C ARG A 16 -2.86 -2.60 -5.37
N HIS A 17 -1.98 -2.86 -6.35
CA HIS A 17 -1.09 -4.01 -6.29
C HIS A 17 -0.19 -3.96 -5.05
N LEU A 18 0.37 -2.79 -4.71
CA LEU A 18 1.19 -2.63 -3.51
C LEU A 18 0.40 -2.95 -2.22
N TRP A 19 -0.85 -2.46 -2.11
CA TRP A 19 -1.73 -2.76 -0.97
C TRP A 19 -2.07 -4.25 -0.88
N ASN A 20 -2.37 -4.88 -2.01
CA ASN A 20 -2.67 -6.31 -2.07
C ASN A 20 -1.46 -7.20 -1.75
N GLU A 21 -0.23 -6.76 -2.02
CA GLU A 21 0.99 -7.50 -1.64
C GLU A 21 1.35 -7.28 -0.16
N TRP A 22 1.02 -6.11 0.39
CA TRP A 22 1.22 -5.84 1.81
C TRP A 22 0.27 -6.66 2.69
N ASP A 23 -1.00 -6.77 2.26
CA ASP A 23 -2.04 -7.64 2.82
C ASP A 23 -2.05 -7.74 4.36
N PRO A 24 -2.20 -6.63 5.09
CA PRO A 24 -2.13 -6.65 6.55
C PRO A 24 -3.23 -7.51 7.19
N ILE A 25 -4.37 -7.71 6.51
CA ILE A 25 -5.49 -8.54 7.00
C ILE A 25 -5.25 -10.03 6.70
N GLY A 26 -4.49 -10.36 5.65
CA GLY A 26 -4.13 -11.73 5.28
C GLY A 26 -5.22 -12.48 4.51
N VAL A 27 -6.09 -11.78 3.78
CA VAL A 27 -7.17 -12.39 2.99
C VAL A 27 -6.62 -12.98 1.68
N GLY A 28 -5.43 -12.55 1.25
CA GLY A 28 -4.78 -12.95 0.01
C GLY A 28 -5.44 -12.37 -1.25
N LEU A 29 -4.85 -12.65 -2.41
CA LEU A 29 -5.40 -12.31 -3.73
C LEU A 29 -6.61 -13.19 -4.07
N GLY A 30 -7.74 -12.95 -3.40
CA GLY A 30 -9.03 -13.59 -3.65
C GLY A 30 -9.86 -12.89 -4.73
N PRO A 31 -11.09 -13.35 -5.01
CA PRO A 31 -12.04 -12.65 -5.89
C PRO A 31 -12.49 -11.29 -5.32
N GLU A 32 -12.20 -11.01 -4.05
CA GLU A 32 -12.46 -9.76 -3.32
C GLU A 32 -11.25 -8.83 -3.47
N ASP A 33 -10.98 -8.42 -4.73
CA ASP A 33 -9.86 -7.55 -5.13
C ASP A 33 -10.11 -6.07 -4.73
N ASP A 34 -11.15 -5.82 -3.92
CA ASP A 34 -11.65 -4.53 -3.46
C ASP A 34 -11.45 -4.26 -1.95
N GLU A 35 -10.93 -5.24 -1.20
CA GLU A 35 -10.71 -5.15 0.26
C GLU A 35 -9.96 -3.87 0.68
N TYR A 36 -8.99 -3.44 -0.13
CA TYR A 36 -8.15 -2.29 0.16
C TYR A 36 -8.54 -1.00 -0.58
N ASP A 37 -9.66 -0.98 -1.29
CA ASP A 37 -10.07 0.12 -2.19
C ASP A 37 -10.31 1.43 -1.46
N SER A 38 -10.95 1.34 -0.30
CA SER A 38 -11.22 2.48 0.56
C SER A 38 -9.95 3.16 1.03
N TYR A 39 -8.80 2.48 1.01
CA TYR A 39 -7.52 3.02 1.46
C TYR A 39 -6.66 3.56 0.33
N LEU A 40 -6.96 3.25 -0.95
CA LEU A 40 -6.17 3.72 -2.08
C LEU A 40 -6.20 5.25 -2.21
N THR A 41 -7.38 5.87 -2.08
CA THR A 41 -7.53 7.32 -2.22
C THR A 41 -6.82 8.08 -1.08
N PRO A 42 -7.08 7.79 0.20
CA PRO A 42 -6.37 8.45 1.30
C PRO A 42 -4.85 8.24 1.25
N THR A 43 -4.39 7.06 0.82
CA THR A 43 -2.95 6.79 0.64
C THR A 43 -2.36 7.65 -0.47
N LEU A 44 -3.05 7.79 -1.60
CA LEU A 44 -2.60 8.64 -2.70
C LEU A 44 -2.55 10.12 -2.27
N GLU A 45 -3.55 10.60 -1.53
CA GLU A 45 -3.58 11.97 -0.99
C GLU A 45 -2.39 12.24 -0.05
N LEU A 46 -2.06 11.31 0.85
CA LEU A 46 -0.88 11.39 1.72
C LEU A 46 0.43 11.46 0.93
N LEU A 47 0.54 10.67 -0.14
CA LEU A 47 1.70 10.70 -1.02
C LEU A 47 1.77 12.06 -1.74
N GLU A 48 0.67 12.52 -2.34
CA GLU A 48 0.60 13.78 -3.07
C GLU A 48 0.85 15.01 -2.19
N SER A 49 0.55 14.93 -0.89
CA SER A 49 0.89 15.97 0.09
C SER A 49 2.37 15.94 0.53
N GLU A 50 3.20 15.09 -0.07
CA GLU A 50 4.61 14.87 0.32
C GLU A 50 4.80 14.46 1.78
N ALA A 51 3.85 13.72 2.37
CA ALA A 51 3.94 13.26 3.76
C ALA A 51 5.21 12.44 4.01
N THR A 52 5.93 12.69 5.11
CA THR A 52 7.18 11.94 5.40
C THR A 52 6.90 10.46 5.65
N VAL A 53 7.94 9.61 5.57
CA VAL A 53 7.80 8.17 5.84
C VAL A 53 7.19 7.95 7.23
N GLU A 54 7.60 8.73 8.23
CA GLU A 54 7.09 8.65 9.60
C GLU A 54 5.59 8.94 9.68
N VAL A 55 5.10 9.92 8.92
CA VAL A 55 3.66 10.24 8.87
C VAL A 55 2.87 9.12 8.21
N ILE A 56 3.41 8.53 7.14
CA ILE A 56 2.79 7.39 6.46
C ILE A 56 2.76 6.16 7.39
N VAL A 57 3.84 5.89 8.13
CA VAL A 57 3.89 4.82 9.13
C VAL A 57 2.80 5.01 10.19
N GLN A 58 2.69 6.19 10.79
CA GLN A 58 1.66 6.47 11.80
C GLN A 58 0.24 6.25 11.27
N TYR A 59 -0.01 6.66 10.02
CA TYR A 59 -1.28 6.40 9.34
C TYR A 59 -1.53 4.89 9.21
N LEU A 60 -0.56 4.11 8.72
CA LEU A 60 -0.68 2.67 8.53
C LEU A 60 -0.86 1.92 9.86
N GLU A 61 -0.15 2.32 10.91
CA GLU A 61 -0.26 1.76 12.26
C GLU A 61 -1.67 1.97 12.82
N HIS A 62 -2.21 3.19 12.72
CA HIS A 62 -3.58 3.49 13.12
C HIS A 62 -4.60 2.68 12.30
N LEU A 63 -4.36 2.56 10.99
CA LEU A 63 -5.28 1.87 10.10
C LEU A 63 -5.36 0.37 10.41
N VAL A 64 -4.22 -0.30 10.60
CA VAL A 64 -4.17 -1.72 10.97
C VAL A 64 -4.64 -1.96 12.40
N GLY A 65 -4.14 -1.17 13.35
CA GLY A 65 -4.40 -1.38 14.77
C GLY A 65 -5.83 -1.04 15.16
N GLU A 66 -6.32 0.12 14.73
CA GLU A 66 -7.59 0.69 15.20
C GLU A 66 -8.70 0.56 14.15
N HIS A 67 -8.47 1.02 12.91
CA HIS A 67 -9.54 1.04 11.90
C HIS A 67 -9.95 -0.36 11.44
N MET A 68 -8.99 -1.23 11.16
CA MET A 68 -9.20 -2.66 10.87
C MET A 68 -9.43 -3.47 12.16
N GLY A 69 -9.12 -2.90 13.34
CA GLY A 69 -9.34 -3.54 14.63
C GLY A 69 -8.43 -4.73 14.93
N MET A 70 -7.25 -4.79 14.33
CA MET A 70 -6.35 -5.95 14.46
C MET A 70 -5.40 -5.87 15.67
N GLY A 71 -5.28 -4.70 16.29
CA GLY A 71 -4.44 -4.46 17.47
C GLY A 71 -2.93 -4.42 17.20
N GLU A 72 -2.16 -4.15 18.26
CA GLU A 72 -0.71 -3.87 18.17
C GLU A 72 0.12 -5.02 17.61
N GLU A 73 -0.26 -6.27 17.88
CA GLU A 73 0.50 -7.41 17.36
C GLU A 73 0.40 -7.48 15.84
N ALA A 74 -0.80 -7.28 15.26
CA ALA A 74 -0.95 -7.24 13.80
C ALA A 74 -0.16 -6.09 13.16
N VAL A 75 -0.13 -4.92 13.82
CA VAL A 75 0.69 -3.77 13.40
C VAL A 75 2.18 -4.16 13.31
N LYS A 76 2.71 -4.86 14.31
CA LYS A 76 4.11 -5.31 14.30
C LYS A 76 4.38 -6.31 13.18
N HIS A 77 3.45 -7.24 12.95
CA HIS A 77 3.60 -8.29 11.95
C HIS A 77 3.48 -7.76 10.51
N SER A 78 2.67 -6.74 10.26
CA SER A 78 2.50 -6.15 8.93
C SER A 78 3.69 -5.30 8.49
N ASN A 79 4.56 -4.85 9.41
CA ASN A 79 5.74 -4.04 9.08
C ASN A 79 5.41 -2.75 8.28
N PRO A 80 4.68 -1.80 8.88
CA PRO A 80 4.24 -0.57 8.21
C PRO A 80 5.40 0.31 7.73
N LEU A 81 6.58 0.24 8.36
CA LEU A 81 7.78 0.96 7.91
C LEU A 81 8.23 0.53 6.52
N ALA A 82 8.40 -0.76 6.30
CA ALA A 82 8.82 -1.27 4.98
C ALA A 82 7.80 -0.92 3.90
N PHE A 83 6.51 -0.94 4.22
CA PHE A 83 5.46 -0.55 3.28
C PHE A 83 5.48 0.95 2.98
N ALA A 84 5.67 1.81 3.99
CA ALA A 84 5.79 3.25 3.80
C ALA A 84 6.99 3.63 2.91
N GLU A 85 8.14 2.98 3.09
CA GLU A 85 9.32 3.16 2.25
C GLU A 85 9.04 2.74 0.79
N LEU A 86 8.37 1.60 0.60
CA LEU A 86 7.96 1.11 -0.71
C LEU A 86 7.01 2.08 -1.43
N LEU A 87 6.01 2.61 -0.71
CA LEU A 87 5.08 3.62 -1.25
C LEU A 87 5.80 4.88 -1.71
N ARG A 88 6.80 5.36 -0.95
CA ARG A 88 7.62 6.50 -1.34
C ARG A 88 8.50 6.21 -2.56
N ALA A 89 9.15 5.06 -2.60
CA ALA A 89 9.96 4.66 -3.76
C ALA A 89 9.10 4.56 -5.03
N TRP A 90 7.92 3.95 -4.93
CA TRP A 90 6.96 3.86 -6.04
C TRP A 90 6.50 5.24 -6.51
N GLN A 91 6.19 6.15 -5.59
CA GLN A 91 5.76 7.49 -5.93
C GLN A 91 6.85 8.28 -6.69
N SER A 92 8.10 8.20 -6.25
CA SER A 92 9.23 8.85 -6.91
C SER A 92 9.42 8.34 -8.34
N ALA A 93 9.44 7.01 -8.53
CA ALA A 93 9.54 6.39 -9.85
C ALA A 93 8.38 6.79 -10.78
N ARG A 94 7.15 6.88 -10.23
CA ARG A 94 5.96 7.35 -10.98
C ARG A 94 6.08 8.80 -11.43
N LYS A 95 6.68 9.69 -10.62
CA LYS A 95 6.88 11.10 -10.99
C LYS A 95 7.93 11.23 -12.09
N GLU A 96 9.06 10.53 -11.96
CA GLU A 96 10.12 10.49 -12.98
C GLU A 96 9.56 10.05 -14.34
N ALA A 97 8.81 8.95 -14.37
CA ALA A 97 8.20 8.45 -15.61
C ALA A 97 7.16 9.40 -16.23
N ARG A 98 6.56 10.30 -15.44
CA ARG A 98 5.60 11.31 -15.91
C ARG A 98 6.30 12.56 -16.45
N ASP A 99 7.43 12.93 -15.86
CA ASP A 99 8.19 14.12 -16.25
C ASP A 99 9.03 13.89 -17.53
N ASP A 100 9.27 12.62 -17.90
CA ASP A 100 9.94 12.20 -19.15
C ASP A 100 9.04 12.21 -20.41
N LEU A 101 7.77 12.63 -20.30
CA LEU A 101 6.78 12.72 -21.39
C LEU A 101 6.51 14.16 -21.84
#